data_AF-A0A1M6PTB8-F1
#
_entry.id   AF-A0A1M6PTB8-F1
#
_cell.length_a   1.000
_cell.length_b   1.000
_cell.length_c   1.000
_cell.angle_alpha   90.00
_cell.angle_beta   90.00
_cell.angle_gamma   90.00
#
_symmetry.space_group_name_H-M   'P 1'
#
loop_
_entity.id
_entity.type
_entity.pdbx_description
1 polymer ?
#
loop_
_entity_poly.entity_id
_entity_poly.type
_entity_poly.pdbx_seq_one_letter_code
_entity_poly.pdbx_strand_id
1 'polypeptide(L)'
;MGKLIYEMIPMLLSLGISQIAYLKVDKKYGISDKISSKIRVKDKWKSFFCFSCTMLIILSFWIIDMYVIDIPQTIYSILNGIVIGIGIGMSNQMLILKNK
;
A
#
# COMPACT_ATOMS: atom_id res chain seq x y z
N MET A 1 20.58 -15.76 -7.48
CA MET A 1 19.82 -14.72 -8.20
C MET A 1 18.46 -15.21 -8.70
N GLY A 2 18.35 -16.35 -9.38
CA GLY A 2 17.05 -16.84 -9.91
C GLY A 2 15.94 -17.02 -8.87
N LYS A 3 16.21 -17.64 -7.71
CA LYS A 3 15.20 -17.88 -6.66
C LYS A 3 14.51 -16.62 -6.13
N LEU A 4 15.27 -15.55 -5.89
CA LEU A 4 14.72 -14.26 -5.43
C LEU A 4 13.73 -13.67 -6.45
N ILE A 5 14.03 -13.77 -7.75
CA ILE A 5 13.14 -13.28 -8.80
C ILE A 5 11.82 -14.04 -8.76
N TYR A 6 11.87 -15.38 -8.65
CA TYR A 6 10.67 -16.20 -8.57
C TYR A 6 9.82 -15.94 -7.31
N GLU A 7 10.46 -15.64 -6.19
CA GLU A 7 9.76 -15.28 -4.94
C GLU A 7 9.18 -13.85 -4.96
N MET A 8 9.75 -12.94 -5.76
CA MET A 8 9.26 -11.56 -5.92
C MET A 8 8.11 -11.43 -6.94
N ILE A 9 7.98 -12.37 -7.88
CA ILE A 9 6.87 -12.40 -8.87
C ILE A 9 5.49 -12.28 -8.19
N PRO A 10 5.12 -13.12 -7.20
CA PRO A 10 3.80 -13.03 -6.58
C PRO A 10 3.57 -11.68 -5.88
N MET A 11 4.61 -11.10 -5.28
CA MET A 11 4.54 -9.78 -4.65
C MET A 11 4.32 -8.68 -5.68
N LEU A 12 5.08 -8.68 -6.79
CA LEU A 12 4.96 -7.68 -7.86
C LEU A 12 3.62 -7.76 -8.59
N LEU A 13 3.13 -8.97 -8.87
CA LEU A 13 1.80 -9.18 -9.46
C LEU A 13 0.71 -8.65 -8.53
N SER A 14 0.78 -9.01 -7.25
CA SER A 14 -0.16 -8.55 -6.24
C SER A 14 -0.16 -7.02 -6.10
N LEU A 15 1.03 -6.40 -6.13
CA LEU A 15 1.20 -4.95 -6.10
C LEU A 15 0.54 -4.27 -7.30
N GLY A 16 0.81 -4.76 -8.52
CA GLY A 16 0.22 -4.17 -9.72
C GLY A 16 -1.31 -4.27 -9.73
N ILE A 17 -1.86 -5.44 -9.40
CA ILE A 17 -3.30 -5.68 -9.37
C ILE A 17 -3.98 -4.80 -8.31
N SER A 18 -3.43 -4.77 -7.10
CA SER A 18 -4.00 -3.99 -6.00
C SER A 18 -3.92 -2.49 -6.25
N GLN A 19 -2.84 -1.99 -6.87
CA GLN A 19 -2.72 -0.59 -7.26
C GLN A 19 -3.77 -0.21 -8.31
N ILE A 20 -3.96 -1.02 -9.36
CA ILE A 20 -4.98 -0.78 -10.39
C ILE A 20 -6.39 -0.84 -9.78
N ALA A 21 -6.66 -1.83 -8.93
CA ALA A 21 -7.92 -1.97 -8.23
C ALA A 21 -8.21 -0.74 -7.35
N TYR A 22 -7.22 -0.29 -6.56
CA TYR A 22 -7.35 0.90 -5.73
C TYR A 22 -7.68 2.13 -6.58
N LEU A 23 -6.92 2.38 -7.66
CA LEU A 23 -7.17 3.53 -8.54
C LEU A 23 -8.58 3.53 -9.13
N LYS A 24 -9.08 2.35 -9.53
CA LYS A 24 -10.42 2.20 -10.10
C LYS A 24 -11.51 2.46 -9.05
N VAL A 25 -11.32 1.96 -7.83
CA VAL A 25 -12.22 2.20 -6.69
C VAL A 25 -12.18 3.67 -6.29
N ASP A 26 -11.00 4.26 -6.19
CA ASP A 26 -10.82 5.65 -5.80
C ASP A 26 -11.47 6.61 -6.80
N LYS A 27 -11.31 6.35 -8.10
CA LYS A 27 -12.00 7.11 -9.15
C LYS A 27 -13.53 7.04 -9.03
N LYS A 28 -14.09 5.94 -8.54
CA LYS A 28 -15.54 5.74 -8.40
C LYS A 28 -16.09 6.33 -7.10
N TYR A 29 -15.34 6.28 -6.00
CA TYR A 29 -15.84 6.61 -4.66
C TYR A 29 -15.19 7.84 -4.01
N GLY A 30 -14.14 8.41 -4.63
CA GLY A 30 -13.40 9.56 -4.10
C GLY A 30 -12.80 9.30 -2.72
N ILE A 31 -12.23 8.11 -2.51
CA ILE A 31 -11.72 7.67 -1.20
C ILE A 31 -10.58 8.58 -0.74
N SER A 32 -9.61 8.86 -1.62
CA SER A 32 -8.46 9.71 -1.35
C SER A 32 -8.89 11.14 -1.00
N ASP A 33 -9.96 11.65 -1.61
CA ASP A 33 -10.52 12.98 -1.32
C ASP A 33 -11.18 13.03 0.08
N LYS A 34 -11.97 12.00 0.42
CA LYS A 34 -12.54 11.83 1.77
C LYS A 34 -11.47 11.67 2.85
N ILE A 35 -10.38 10.96 2.54
CA ILE A 35 -9.28 10.80 3.49
C ILE A 35 -8.50 12.11 3.62
N SER A 36 -8.23 12.78 2.50
CA SER A 36 -7.54 14.08 2.47
C SER A 36 -8.29 15.16 3.26
N SER A 37 -9.62 15.19 3.19
CA SER A 37 -10.46 16.12 3.95
C SER A 37 -10.53 15.82 5.45
N LYS A 38 -10.39 14.54 5.86
CA LYS A 38 -10.32 14.15 7.27
C LYS A 38 -8.94 14.37 7.91
N ILE A 39 -7.86 14.21 7.14
CA ILE A 39 -6.50 14.35 7.63
C ILE A 39 -6.14 15.83 7.73
N ARG A 40 -6.06 16.36 8.97
CA ARG A 40 -5.59 17.73 9.28
C ARG A 40 -4.06 17.87 9.21
N VAL A 41 -3.45 17.42 8.13
CA VAL A 41 -2.01 17.55 7.87
C VAL A 41 -1.83 18.48 6.68
N LYS A 42 -0.81 19.36 6.70
CA LYS A 42 -0.50 20.23 5.54
C LYS A 42 -0.34 19.37 4.29
N ASP A 43 -0.88 19.82 3.15
CA ASP A 43 -0.92 19.00 1.92
C ASP A 43 0.46 18.50 1.47
N LYS A 44 1.52 19.26 1.75
CA LYS A 44 2.90 18.85 1.48
C LYS A 44 3.35 17.58 2.22
N TRP A 45 2.73 17.26 3.35
CA TRP A 45 3.07 16.12 4.20
C TRP A 45 2.05 14.97 4.10
N LYS A 46 0.91 15.15 3.42
CA LYS A 46 -0.15 14.13 3.35
C LYS A 46 0.32 12.83 2.68
N SER A 47 0.99 12.94 1.54
CA SER A 47 1.56 11.79 0.83
C SER A 47 2.62 11.07 1.70
N PHE A 48 3.49 11.82 2.39
CA PHE A 48 4.46 11.24 3.32
C PHE A 48 3.79 10.53 4.50
N PHE A 49 2.74 11.14 5.08
CA PHE A 49 1.98 10.56 6.17
C PHE A 49 1.31 9.24 5.75
N CYS A 50 0.70 9.20 4.56
CA CYS A 50 0.11 7.98 4.00
C CYS A 50 1.15 6.87 3.80
N PHE A 51 2.31 7.23 3.26
CA PHE A 51 3.40 6.27 3.08
C PHE A 51 3.90 5.74 4.42
N SER A 52 4.04 6.61 5.44
CA SER A 52 4.41 6.18 6.78
C SER A 52 3.38 5.25 7.42
N CYS A 53 2.08 5.49 7.23
CA CYS A 53 1.03 4.57 7.69
C CYS A 53 1.16 3.19 7.02
N THR A 54 1.46 3.17 5.72
CA THR A 54 1.68 1.91 4.99
C THR A 54 2.87 1.14 5.56
N MET A 55 3.97 1.83 5.87
CA MET A 55 5.15 1.22 6.50
C MET A 55 4.87 0.67 7.90
N LEU A 56 4.07 1.38 8.71
CA LEU A 56 3.66 0.90 10.03
C LEU A 56 2.80 -0.37 9.94
N ILE A 57 1.93 -0.49 8.93
CA ILE A 57 1.13 -1.70 8.69
C ILE A 57 2.04 -2.89 8.33
N ILE A 58 3.01 -2.68 7.45
CA ILE A 58 3.97 -3.74 7.06
C ILE A 58 4.81 -4.18 8.26
N LEU A 59 5.30 -3.24 9.07
CA LEU A 59 6.01 -3.55 10.32
C LEU A 59 5.15 -4.36 11.28
N SER A 60 3.86 -4.03 11.39
CA SER A 60 2.93 -4.78 12.22
C SER A 60 2.76 -6.22 11.73
N PHE A 61 2.62 -6.43 10.41
CA PHE A 61 2.57 -7.78 9.85
C PHE A 61 3.85 -8.57 10.09
N TRP A 62 5.00 -7.92 9.98
CA TRP A 62 6.30 -8.56 10.23
C TRP A 62 6.43 -9.03 11.69
N ILE A 63 5.97 -8.22 12.65
CA ILE A 63 5.97 -8.61 14.06
C ILE A 63 4.98 -9.76 14.31
N ILE A 64 3.78 -9.73 13.71
CA ILE A 64 2.79 -10.80 13.89
C ILE A 64 3.30 -12.14 13.33
N ASP A 65 3.91 -12.10 12.16
CA ASP A 65 4.53 -13.27 11.52
C ASP A 65 5.65 -13.87 12.41
N MET A 66 6.47 -13.02 13.02
CA MET A 66 7.57 -13.47 13.88
C MET A 66 7.10 -14.10 15.21
N TYR A 67 6.01 -13.59 15.80
CA TYR A 67 5.64 -13.94 17.18
C TYR A 67 4.36 -14.76 17.35
N VAL A 68 3.47 -14.82 16.35
CA VAL A 68 2.10 -15.35 16.54
C VAL A 68 1.74 -16.45 15.53
N ILE A 69 2.06 -16.27 14.25
CA ILE A 69 1.60 -17.16 13.18
C ILE A 69 2.74 -17.34 12.17
N ASP A 70 3.12 -18.60 11.92
CA ASP A 70 4.05 -18.95 10.84
C ASP A 70 3.29 -18.87 9.50
N ILE A 71 3.31 -17.70 8.85
CA ILE A 71 2.58 -17.49 7.59
C ILE A 71 3.45 -18.00 6.43
N PRO A 72 2.90 -18.83 5.53
CA PRO A 72 3.61 -19.26 4.35
C PRO A 72 4.15 -18.05 3.55
N GLN A 73 5.43 -18.10 3.19
CA GLN A 73 6.14 -16.99 2.54
C GLN A 73 5.40 -16.44 1.31
N THR A 74 4.74 -17.31 0.52
CA THR A 74 3.93 -16.88 -0.63
C THR A 74 2.74 -16.00 -0.23
N ILE A 75 2.04 -16.36 0.86
CA ILE A 75 0.89 -15.59 1.36
C ILE A 75 1.36 -14.25 1.92
N TYR A 76 2.46 -14.25 2.69
CA TYR A 76 3.07 -13.03 3.21
C TYR A 76 3.48 -12.08 2.07
N SER A 77 4.13 -12.60 1.01
CA SER A 77 4.49 -11.84 -0.18
C SER A 77 3.28 -11.25 -0.91
N ILE A 78 2.18 -12.00 -1.02
CA ILE A 78 0.95 -11.50 -1.64
C ILE A 78 0.35 -10.38 -0.80
N LEU A 79 0.22 -10.56 0.52
CA LEU A 79 -0.34 -9.58 1.45
C LEU A 79 0.47 -8.28 1.44
N ASN A 80 1.80 -8.36 1.50
CA ASN A 80 2.66 -7.20 1.40
C ASN A 80 2.52 -6.50 0.05
N GLY A 81 2.41 -7.26 -1.05
CA GLY A 81 2.11 -6.70 -2.37
C GLY A 81 0.82 -5.88 -2.38
N ILE A 82 -0.26 -6.39 -1.77
CA ILE A 82 -1.55 -5.68 -1.67
C ILE A 82 -1.39 -4.37 -0.89
N VAL A 83 -0.78 -4.44 0.30
CA VAL A 83 -0.62 -3.29 1.19
C VAL A 83 0.20 -2.19 0.51
N ILE A 84 1.32 -2.58 -0.11
CA ILE A 84 2.19 -1.64 -0.83
C ILE A 84 1.46 -1.05 -2.05
N GLY A 85 0.77 -1.86 -2.85
CA GLY A 85 0.06 -1.38 -4.04
C GLY A 85 -1.05 -0.39 -3.70
N ILE A 86 -1.83 -0.65 -2.63
CA ILE A 86 -2.82 0.29 -2.10
C ILE A 86 -2.14 1.56 -1.59
N GLY A 87 -1.08 1.43 -0.79
CA GLY A 87 -0.36 2.57 -0.22
C GLY A 87 0.24 3.49 -1.28
N ILE A 88 0.84 2.93 -2.33
CA ILE A 88 1.36 3.68 -3.48
C ILE A 88 0.22 4.34 -4.24
N GLY A 89 -0.87 3.60 -4.54
CA GLY A 89 -2.03 4.13 -5.23
C GLY A 89 -2.63 5.35 -4.50
N MET A 90 -2.78 5.25 -3.19
CA MET A 90 -3.29 6.31 -2.33
C MET A 90 -2.34 7.51 -2.23
N SER A 91 -1.03 7.26 -2.06
CA SER A 91 -0.02 8.32 -2.03
C SER A 91 0.02 9.12 -3.35
N ASN A 92 -0.04 8.42 -4.49
CA ASN A 92 -0.08 9.06 -5.80
C ASN A 92 -1.34 9.92 -5.99
N GLN A 93 -2.50 9.44 -5.55
CA GLN A 93 -3.74 10.21 -5.62
C GLN A 93 -3.68 11.48 -4.77
N MET A 94 -3.07 11.42 -3.58
CA MET A 94 -2.85 12.62 -2.77
C MET A 94 -1.88 13.62 -3.39
N LEU A 95 -0.85 13.15 -4.10
CA LEU A 95 0.04 14.04 -4.86
C LEU A 95 -0.68 14.71 -6.02
N ILE A 96 -1.56 14.00 -6.73
CA ILE A 96 -2.38 14.57 -7.81
C ILE A 96 -3.33 15.64 -7.26
N LEU A 97 -4.01 15.35 -6.14
CA LEU A 97 -4.91 16.31 -5.48
C LEU A 97 -4.18 17.59 -5.02
N LYS A 98 -2.92 17.50 -4.63
CA LYS A 98 -2.09 18.68 -4.27
C LYS A 98 -1.78 19.58 -5.48
N ASN A 99 -1.64 19.00 -6.67
CA ASN A 99 -1.26 19.73 -7.88
C ASN A 99 -2.47 20.28 -8.67
N LYS A 100 -3.68 20.10 -8.15
CA LYS A 100 -4.94 20.53 -8.76
C LYS A 100 -5.45 21.80 -8.08
#